data_AF-A0A8H6C2J2-F1
#
_entry.id   AF-A0A8H6C2J2-F1
#
_cell.length_a   1.000
_cell.length_b   1.000
_cell.length_c   1.000
_cell.angle_alpha   90.00
_cell.angle_beta   90.00
_cell.angle_gamma   90.00
#
_symmetry.space_group_name_H-M   'P 1'
#
loop_
_entity.id
_entity.type
_entity.pdbx_description
1 polymer ?
#
loop_
_entity_poly.entity_id
_entity_poly.type
_entity_poly.pdbx_seq_one_letter_code
_entity_poly.pdbx_strand_id
1 'polypeptide(L)'
;MSAKTALAAAERLYNLGYLSYPRTETDRFAKETDFKSLLEVHKQDPRWGSYTTKLLNEGFETPRSGSHDDKAHPPIHPIKYVSLDTLNTLDEKKVYEYVVRRFIACCSKDAVGTQTVVTLKWGDEFFTASGLMVHEKNYLEVYTYKKWESSKQLPKFTEGEQVKLSSGILKDGKTSPPNHMTEPELIALMDANGIGTDATIAEHINKIETRHYINKLKKGKNEYILPTPLGMGLIEGLEKMEFEDVSLSKPFLRKSLERSLEDIATGSRPKVDVLNTTIGVYVDAYSVCSHQILVLCNECRRIILGNSSNNNNNNNNNT
;
A
#
# COMPACT_ATOMS: atom_id res chain seq x y z
N MET A 1 -5.19 -8.80 -5.62
CA MET A 1 -6.53 -8.19 -5.64
C MET A 1 -6.29 -6.70 -5.83
N SER A 2 -6.95 -6.05 -6.78
CA SER A 2 -6.82 -4.59 -6.95
C SER A 2 -7.51 -3.85 -5.80
N ALA A 3 -7.16 -2.59 -5.60
CA ALA A 3 -7.75 -1.73 -4.57
C ALA A 3 -9.26 -1.57 -4.77
N LYS A 4 -9.72 -1.43 -6.01
CA LYS A 4 -11.16 -1.35 -6.32
C LYS A 4 -11.90 -2.63 -5.93
N THR A 5 -11.34 -3.80 -6.23
CA THR A 5 -11.97 -5.07 -5.85
C THR A 5 -11.98 -5.26 -4.33
N ALA A 6 -10.89 -4.88 -3.64
CA ALA A 6 -10.81 -4.92 -2.18
C ALA A 6 -11.84 -4.00 -1.52
N LEU A 7 -11.93 -2.75 -1.97
CA LEU A 7 -12.91 -1.78 -1.47
C LEU A 7 -14.35 -2.25 -1.70
N ALA A 8 -14.67 -2.72 -2.91
CA ALA A 8 -16.01 -3.22 -3.21
C ALA A 8 -16.40 -4.44 -2.35
N ALA A 9 -15.45 -5.31 -2.03
CA ALA A 9 -15.69 -6.43 -1.12
C ALA A 9 -15.90 -5.96 0.32
N ALA A 10 -15.07 -5.02 0.80
CA ALA A 10 -15.21 -4.43 2.13
C ALA A 10 -16.55 -3.67 2.30
N GLU A 11 -16.98 -2.92 1.28
CA GLU A 11 -18.27 -2.22 1.26
C GLU A 11 -19.46 -3.20 1.33
N ARG A 12 -19.39 -4.32 0.61
CA ARG A 12 -20.41 -5.36 0.72
C ARG A 12 -20.46 -5.96 2.12
N LEU A 13 -19.29 -6.24 2.72
CA LEU A 13 -19.21 -6.76 4.09
C LEU A 13 -19.75 -5.76 5.13
N TYR A 14 -19.50 -4.46 4.93
CA TYR A 14 -20.09 -3.39 5.75
C TYR A 14 -21.61 -3.33 5.59
N ASN A 15 -22.14 -3.36 4.36
CA ASN A 15 -23.59 -3.33 4.11
C ASN A 15 -24.32 -4.54 4.71
N LEU A 16 -23.64 -5.68 4.84
CA LEU A 16 -24.15 -6.88 5.51
C LEU A 16 -23.99 -6.83 7.04
N GLY A 17 -23.33 -5.80 7.59
CA GLY A 17 -23.11 -5.60 9.02
C GLY A 17 -21.97 -6.43 9.62
N TYR A 18 -21.05 -6.97 8.80
CA TYR A 18 -19.95 -7.80 9.27
C TYR A 18 -18.70 -7.00 9.63
N LEU A 19 -18.43 -5.90 8.92
CA LEU A 19 -17.30 -5.00 9.18
C LEU A 19 -17.80 -3.58 9.49
N SER A 20 -16.97 -2.77 10.15
CA SER A 20 -17.16 -1.32 10.23
C SER A 20 -16.97 -0.65 8.86
N TYR A 21 -17.30 0.64 8.79
CA TYR A 21 -17.24 1.39 7.54
C TYR A 21 -15.82 1.40 6.94
N PRO A 22 -15.62 0.98 5.67
CA PRO A 22 -14.30 0.66 5.15
C PRO A 22 -13.55 1.84 4.51
N ARG A 23 -14.10 3.06 4.58
CA ARG A 23 -13.47 4.30 4.07
C ARG A 23 -13.18 5.19 5.27
N THR A 24 -12.04 4.97 5.92
CA THR A 24 -11.65 5.67 7.14
C THR A 24 -10.13 5.75 7.23
N GLU A 25 -9.64 6.95 7.54
CA GLU A 25 -8.22 7.23 7.75
C GLU A 25 -7.83 7.03 9.23
N THR A 26 -8.80 6.69 10.08
CA THR A 26 -8.59 6.50 11.51
C THR A 26 -7.82 5.21 11.80
N ASP A 27 -6.68 5.35 12.48
CA ASP A 27 -5.81 4.24 12.89
C ASP A 27 -5.76 4.05 14.42
N ARG A 28 -6.72 4.64 15.14
CA ARG A 28 -6.90 4.52 16.59
C ARG A 28 -8.33 4.17 16.96
N PHE A 29 -8.50 3.30 17.95
CA PHE A 29 -9.81 3.05 18.53
C PHE A 29 -10.13 4.05 19.64
N ALA A 30 -11.41 4.31 19.85
CA ALA A 30 -11.89 5.09 20.99
C ALA A 30 -11.63 4.34 22.31
N LYS A 31 -11.43 5.06 23.42
CA LYS A 31 -11.01 4.47 24.70
C LYS A 31 -12.08 3.55 25.28
N GLU A 32 -13.34 3.83 24.99
CA GLU A 32 -14.53 3.14 25.44
C GLU A 32 -14.93 1.93 24.57
N THR A 33 -14.14 1.60 23.54
CA THR A 33 -14.41 0.46 22.66
C THR A 33 -14.44 -0.85 23.46
N ASP A 34 -15.53 -1.60 23.38
CA ASP A 34 -15.67 -2.91 24.01
C ASP A 34 -14.99 -4.01 23.17
N PHE A 35 -13.67 -4.06 23.25
CA PHE A 35 -12.88 -5.09 22.56
C PHE A 35 -13.23 -6.52 22.99
N LYS A 36 -13.68 -6.72 24.23
CA LYS A 36 -14.02 -8.05 24.74
C LYS A 36 -15.20 -8.62 23.97
N SER A 37 -16.28 -7.86 23.82
CA SER A 37 -17.45 -8.28 23.05
C SER A 37 -17.12 -8.51 21.58
N LEU A 38 -16.30 -7.66 20.98
CA LEU A 38 -15.84 -7.82 19.60
C LEU A 38 -15.00 -9.08 19.39
N LEU A 39 -14.19 -9.49 20.38
CA LEU A 39 -13.42 -10.73 20.33
C LEU A 39 -14.29 -11.99 20.58
N GLU A 40 -15.23 -11.94 21.53
CA GLU A 40 -16.07 -13.08 21.94
C GLU A 40 -16.79 -13.72 20.75
N VAL A 41 -17.35 -12.92 19.84
CA VAL A 41 -18.13 -13.43 18.70
C VAL A 41 -17.31 -14.30 17.74
N HIS A 42 -15.98 -14.17 17.74
CA HIS A 42 -15.07 -14.90 16.83
C HIS A 42 -14.54 -16.22 17.38
N LYS A 43 -14.83 -16.59 18.64
CA LYS A 43 -14.38 -17.85 19.27
C LYS A 43 -14.84 -19.11 18.54
N GLN A 44 -15.95 -19.01 17.81
CA GLN A 44 -16.57 -20.12 17.09
C GLN A 44 -15.88 -20.46 15.75
N ASP A 45 -14.98 -19.60 15.25
CA ASP A 45 -14.35 -19.84 13.95
C ASP A 45 -13.30 -20.97 14.02
N PRO A 46 -13.31 -21.96 13.11
CA PRO A 46 -12.36 -23.06 13.15
C PRO A 46 -10.90 -22.66 12.90
N ARG A 47 -10.64 -21.48 12.33
CA ARG A 47 -9.29 -21.06 11.89
C ARG A 47 -8.56 -20.15 12.89
N TRP A 48 -9.30 -19.44 13.74
CA TRP A 48 -8.73 -18.49 14.72
C TRP A 48 -9.47 -18.49 16.07
N GLY A 49 -10.58 -19.23 16.19
CA GLY A 49 -11.41 -19.25 17.39
C GLY A 49 -10.71 -19.83 18.62
N SER A 50 -9.86 -20.85 18.45
CA SER A 50 -9.02 -21.40 19.52
C SER A 50 -8.05 -20.35 20.07
N TYR A 51 -7.35 -19.64 19.19
CA TYR A 51 -6.47 -18.54 19.56
C TYR A 51 -7.22 -17.41 20.25
N THR A 52 -8.39 -17.03 19.71
CA THR A 52 -9.26 -15.98 20.29
C THR A 52 -9.72 -16.35 21.70
N THR A 53 -10.06 -17.63 21.92
CA THR A 53 -10.44 -18.15 23.24
C THR A 53 -9.27 -18.09 24.22
N LYS A 54 -8.07 -18.49 23.80
CA LYS A 54 -6.85 -18.37 24.59
C LYS A 54 -6.57 -16.91 24.96
N LEU A 55 -6.64 -16.01 23.98
CA LEU A 55 -6.42 -14.58 24.16
C LEU A 55 -7.37 -13.96 25.19
N LEU A 56 -8.66 -14.31 25.14
CA LEU A 56 -9.66 -13.83 26.10
C LEU A 56 -9.44 -14.37 27.52
N ASN A 57 -8.91 -15.59 27.66
CA ASN A 57 -8.65 -16.21 28.96
C ASN A 57 -7.35 -15.72 29.61
N GLU A 58 -6.29 -15.51 28.83
CA GLU A 58 -4.97 -15.10 29.31
C GLU A 58 -4.83 -13.57 29.47
N GLY A 59 -5.79 -12.82 28.91
CA GLY A 59 -5.80 -11.36 28.87
C GLY A 59 -5.35 -10.83 27.51
N PHE A 60 -6.25 -10.08 26.86
CA PHE A 60 -5.97 -9.38 25.61
C PHE A 60 -5.39 -7.98 25.88
N GLU A 61 -4.70 -7.42 24.89
CA GLU A 61 -4.23 -6.02 24.91
C GLU A 61 -5.19 -5.14 24.11
N THR A 62 -5.30 -3.86 24.47
CA THR A 62 -5.97 -2.89 23.60
C THR A 62 -5.10 -2.60 22.39
N PRO A 63 -5.65 -2.54 21.17
CA PRO A 63 -4.91 -2.12 19.98
C PRO A 63 -4.11 -0.84 20.20
N ARG A 64 -2.87 -0.82 19.70
CA ARG A 64 -2.04 0.39 19.76
C ARG A 64 -2.69 1.53 18.99
N SER A 65 -2.64 2.73 19.55
CA SER A 65 -3.17 3.94 18.89
C SER A 65 -2.17 4.49 17.88
N GLY A 66 -2.58 4.67 16.63
CA GLY A 66 -1.82 5.43 15.64
C GLY A 66 -2.06 6.95 15.75
N SER A 67 -1.47 7.70 14.81
CA SER A 67 -1.47 9.17 14.82
C SER A 67 -2.67 9.80 14.11
N HIS A 68 -3.46 9.04 13.36
CA HIS A 68 -4.51 9.54 12.47
C HIS A 68 -5.91 9.29 13.04
N ASP A 69 -6.79 10.27 12.86
CA ASP A 69 -8.17 10.24 13.34
C ASP A 69 -9.02 11.17 12.47
N ASP A 70 -9.88 10.58 11.63
CA ASP A 70 -10.80 11.31 10.76
C ASP A 70 -12.00 11.91 11.53
N LYS A 71 -12.13 11.59 12.83
CA LYS A 71 -13.21 12.00 13.74
C LYS A 71 -14.62 11.60 13.30
N ALA A 72 -14.74 10.69 12.34
CA ALA A 72 -16.00 10.25 11.75
C ALA A 72 -16.22 8.75 11.96
N HIS A 73 -15.19 7.95 11.71
CA HIS A 73 -15.29 6.49 11.69
C HIS A 73 -14.14 5.84 12.49
N PRO A 74 -14.39 4.73 13.19
CA PRO A 74 -13.35 3.96 13.84
C PRO A 74 -12.55 3.16 12.79
N PRO A 75 -11.37 2.60 13.16
CA PRO A 75 -10.59 1.75 12.26
C PRO A 75 -11.42 0.59 11.71
N ILE A 76 -11.03 0.05 10.55
CA ILE A 76 -11.72 -1.09 9.94
C ILE A 76 -11.59 -2.33 10.84
N HIS A 77 -12.70 -2.82 11.37
CA HIS A 77 -12.73 -3.95 12.31
C HIS A 77 -14.00 -4.79 12.13
N PRO A 78 -14.00 -6.07 12.57
CA PRO A 78 -15.21 -6.88 12.51
C PRO A 78 -16.22 -6.48 13.59
N ILE A 79 -17.49 -6.45 13.20
CA ILE A 79 -18.63 -6.12 14.09
C ILE A 79 -19.38 -7.39 14.49
N LYS A 80 -19.53 -8.33 13.55
CA LYS A 80 -20.28 -9.56 13.75
C LYS A 80 -19.58 -10.73 13.07
N TYR A 81 -19.67 -11.90 13.71
CA TYR A 81 -19.19 -13.13 13.12
C TYR A 81 -20.05 -13.59 11.93
N VAL A 82 -19.37 -13.99 10.87
CA VAL A 82 -19.88 -14.78 9.75
C VAL A 82 -18.88 -15.88 9.40
N SER A 83 -19.38 -17.08 9.10
CA SER A 83 -18.54 -18.15 8.58
C SER A 83 -18.13 -17.84 7.14
N LEU A 84 -16.84 -17.97 6.81
CA LEU A 84 -16.36 -17.78 5.43
C LEU A 84 -17.09 -18.66 4.41
N ASP A 85 -17.65 -19.81 4.82
CA ASP A 85 -18.35 -20.71 3.90
C ASP A 85 -19.68 -20.11 3.41
N THR A 86 -20.24 -19.16 4.16
CA THR A 86 -21.50 -18.49 3.84
C THR A 86 -21.34 -17.20 3.02
N LEU A 87 -20.11 -16.70 2.87
CA LEU A 87 -19.83 -15.52 2.05
C LEU A 87 -19.85 -15.86 0.55
N ASN A 88 -20.40 -14.95 -0.25
CA ASN A 88 -20.74 -15.21 -1.65
C ASN A 88 -19.52 -15.27 -2.57
N THR A 89 -18.52 -14.43 -2.32
CA THR A 89 -17.36 -14.30 -3.21
C THR A 89 -16.05 -14.64 -2.49
N LEU A 90 -15.07 -15.14 -3.26
CA LEU A 90 -13.73 -15.39 -2.74
C LEU A 90 -13.05 -14.10 -2.24
N ASP A 91 -13.37 -12.96 -2.85
CA ASP A 91 -12.81 -11.67 -2.45
C ASP A 91 -13.36 -11.21 -1.11
N GLU A 92 -14.68 -11.35 -0.87
CA GLU A 92 -15.29 -11.13 0.46
C GLU A 92 -14.65 -12.04 1.51
N LYS A 93 -14.45 -13.33 1.21
CA LYS A 93 -13.81 -14.26 2.14
C LYS A 93 -12.41 -13.82 2.53
N LYS A 94 -11.59 -13.43 1.55
CA LYS A 94 -10.22 -12.97 1.77
C LYS A 94 -10.16 -11.67 2.58
N VAL A 95 -11.01 -10.69 2.23
CA VAL A 95 -11.04 -9.39 2.91
C VAL A 95 -11.51 -9.56 4.35
N TYR A 96 -12.61 -10.27 4.58
CA TYR A 96 -13.13 -10.52 5.92
C TYR A 96 -12.12 -11.29 6.79
N GLU A 97 -11.54 -12.39 6.29
CA GLU A 97 -10.52 -13.13 7.03
C GLU A 97 -9.32 -12.24 7.39
N TYR A 98 -8.83 -11.44 6.45
CA TYR A 98 -7.70 -10.54 6.68
C TYR A 98 -8.02 -9.52 7.79
N VAL A 99 -9.19 -8.88 7.72
CA VAL A 99 -9.61 -7.86 8.70
C VAL A 99 -9.79 -8.49 10.08
N VAL A 100 -10.45 -9.65 10.18
CA VAL A 100 -10.66 -10.35 11.47
C VAL A 100 -9.33 -10.75 12.09
N ARG A 101 -8.44 -11.40 11.32
CA ARG A 101 -7.11 -11.80 11.82
C ARG A 101 -6.27 -10.60 12.21
N ARG A 102 -6.36 -9.50 11.45
CA ARG A 102 -5.64 -8.25 11.78
C ARG A 102 -6.16 -7.66 13.08
N PHE A 103 -7.47 -7.60 13.28
CA PHE A 103 -8.07 -7.08 14.51
C PHE A 103 -7.66 -7.92 15.73
N ILE A 104 -7.80 -9.25 15.67
CA ILE A 104 -7.39 -10.15 16.77
C ILE A 104 -5.90 -10.01 17.07
N ALA A 105 -5.06 -9.89 16.03
CA ALA A 105 -3.63 -9.66 16.19
C ALA A 105 -3.31 -8.32 16.85
N CYS A 106 -4.08 -7.26 16.56
CA CYS A 106 -3.91 -5.97 17.24
C CYS A 106 -4.30 -6.03 18.72
N CYS A 107 -5.19 -6.94 19.10
CA CYS A 107 -5.54 -7.20 20.49
C CYS A 107 -4.60 -8.21 21.18
N SER A 108 -3.56 -8.69 20.48
CA SER A 108 -2.62 -9.70 20.97
C SER A 108 -1.31 -9.07 21.41
N LYS A 109 -0.57 -9.80 22.26
CA LYS A 109 0.79 -9.43 22.65
C LYS A 109 1.74 -9.42 21.45
N ASP A 110 2.82 -8.66 21.60
CA ASP A 110 3.93 -8.63 20.65
C ASP A 110 4.65 -9.96 20.58
N ALA A 111 5.14 -10.32 19.38
CA ALA A 111 6.06 -11.44 19.26
C ALA A 111 7.39 -11.09 19.94
N VAL A 112 7.95 -12.04 20.69
CA VAL A 112 9.21 -11.87 21.43
C VAL A 112 10.28 -12.76 20.82
N GLY A 113 11.45 -12.20 20.58
CA GLY A 113 12.56 -12.89 19.94
C GLY A 113 13.88 -12.18 20.17
N THR A 114 14.98 -12.89 19.92
CA THR A 114 16.34 -12.37 20.05
C THR A 114 17.03 -12.38 18.68
N GLN A 115 17.66 -11.27 18.33
CA GLN A 115 18.57 -11.18 17.19
C GLN A 115 20.01 -11.23 17.68
N THR A 116 20.78 -12.20 17.22
CA THR A 116 22.22 -12.28 17.44
C THR A 116 22.93 -11.68 16.25
N VAL A 117 23.83 -10.73 16.47
CA VAL A 117 24.72 -10.18 15.45
C VAL A 117 26.16 -10.48 15.85
N VAL A 118 26.91 -11.12 14.96
CA VAL A 118 28.31 -11.47 15.15
C VAL A 118 29.13 -10.68 14.16
N THR A 119 30.15 -10.00 14.65
CA THR A 119 31.11 -9.25 13.83
C THR A 119 32.44 -9.98 13.87
N LEU A 120 32.87 -10.48 12.72
CA LEU A 120 34.16 -11.14 12.53
C LEU A 120 35.16 -10.12 11.98
N LYS A 121 36.34 -10.02 12.61
CA LYS A 121 37.48 -9.28 12.07
C LYS A 121 38.44 -10.25 11.38
N TRP A 122 38.80 -9.97 10.14
CA TRP A 122 39.81 -10.73 9.39
C TRP A 122 40.81 -9.77 8.75
N GLY A 123 42.04 -9.74 9.28
CA GLY A 123 42.99 -8.68 8.95
C GLY A 123 42.43 -7.32 9.40
N ASP A 124 42.31 -6.39 8.45
CA ASP A 124 41.70 -5.06 8.67
C ASP A 124 40.21 -5.00 8.30
N GLU A 125 39.66 -6.08 7.71
CA GLU A 125 38.28 -6.15 7.22
C GLU A 125 37.31 -6.67 8.29
N PHE A 126 36.05 -6.25 8.20
CA PHE A 126 34.96 -6.69 9.08
C PHE A 126 33.82 -7.35 8.29
N PHE A 127 33.32 -8.46 8.82
CA PHE A 127 32.20 -9.21 8.26
C PHE A 127 31.12 -9.39 9.32
N THR A 128 29.85 -9.28 8.93
CA THR A 128 28.72 -9.45 9.85
C THR A 128 27.87 -10.65 9.48
N ALA A 129 27.45 -11.41 10.49
CA ALA A 129 26.42 -12.43 10.37
C ALA A 129 25.33 -12.16 11.41
N SER A 130 24.05 -12.33 11.03
CA SER A 130 22.94 -12.19 11.96
C SER A 130 22.00 -13.40 11.93
N GLY A 131 21.49 -13.79 13.09
CA GLY A 131 20.47 -14.83 13.26
C GLY A 131 19.32 -14.31 14.12
N LEU A 132 18.11 -14.82 13.86
CA LEU A 132 16.89 -14.46 14.60
C LEU A 132 16.27 -15.73 15.20
N MET A 133 15.92 -15.66 16.48
CA MET A 133 15.19 -16.71 17.18
C MET A 133 13.91 -16.11 17.79
N VAL A 134 12.75 -16.66 17.43
CA VAL A 134 11.46 -16.27 18.01
C VAL A 134 11.18 -17.17 19.22
N HIS A 135 11.02 -16.56 20.39
CA HIS A 135 10.70 -17.23 21.64
C HIS A 135 9.19 -17.34 21.84
N GLU A 136 8.47 -16.26 21.52
CA GLU A 136 7.02 -16.19 21.63
C GLU A 136 6.44 -15.68 20.31
N LYS A 137 5.58 -16.48 19.68
CA LYS A 137 4.93 -16.07 18.42
C LYS A 137 3.86 -15.01 18.66
N ASN A 138 3.10 -15.13 19.75
CA ASN A 138 2.00 -14.24 20.12
C ASN A 138 1.15 -13.86 18.89
N TYR A 139 1.03 -12.59 18.50
CA TYR A 139 0.20 -12.18 17.36
C TYR A 139 0.53 -12.91 16.02
N LEU A 140 1.76 -13.41 15.84
CA LEU A 140 2.16 -14.16 14.64
C LEU A 140 1.45 -15.50 14.47
N GLU A 141 0.88 -16.05 15.55
CA GLU A 141 0.12 -17.30 15.49
C GLU A 141 -1.21 -17.09 14.73
N VAL A 142 -1.87 -15.95 14.93
CA VAL A 142 -3.14 -15.61 14.26
C VAL A 142 -2.93 -14.82 12.96
N TYR A 143 -1.90 -13.97 12.88
CA TYR A 143 -1.60 -13.13 11.72
C TYR A 143 -0.57 -13.78 10.78
N THR A 144 -1.02 -14.83 10.09
CA THR A 144 -0.17 -15.70 9.24
C THR A 144 0.40 -15.04 7.99
N TYR A 145 -0.01 -13.80 7.68
CA TYR A 145 0.48 -13.02 6.54
C TYR A 145 1.86 -12.41 6.77
N LYS A 146 2.33 -12.35 8.02
CA LYS A 146 3.66 -11.86 8.38
C LYS A 146 4.48 -13.01 8.96
N LYS A 147 5.68 -13.22 8.42
CA LYS A 147 6.67 -14.14 8.98
C LYS A 147 7.78 -13.32 9.63
N TRP A 148 8.15 -13.70 10.85
CA TRP A 148 9.30 -13.12 11.55
C TRP A 148 10.29 -14.25 11.85
N GLU A 149 10.85 -14.84 10.80
CA GLU A 149 11.73 -15.99 10.90
C GLU A 149 13.00 -15.69 10.09
N SER A 150 14.16 -16.11 10.59
CA SER A 150 15.39 -16.19 9.81
C SER A 150 15.61 -17.63 9.37
N SER A 151 16.06 -17.84 8.14
CA SER A 151 16.54 -19.16 7.70
C SER A 151 17.86 -19.57 8.37
N LYS A 152 18.48 -18.66 9.12
CA LYS A 152 19.80 -18.85 9.75
C LYS A 152 19.66 -18.75 11.26
N GLN A 153 19.89 -19.87 11.93
CA GLN A 153 20.26 -19.89 13.34
C GLN A 153 21.78 -19.82 13.42
N LEU A 154 22.30 -18.87 14.18
CA LEU A 154 23.73 -18.79 14.45
C LEU A 154 24.07 -19.74 15.61
N PRO A 155 25.22 -20.44 15.55
CA PRO A 155 25.74 -21.12 16.73
C PRO A 155 26.07 -20.09 17.83
N LYS A 156 26.21 -20.56 19.06
CA LYS A 156 26.68 -19.71 20.15
C LYS A 156 28.14 -19.35 19.90
N PHE A 157 28.46 -18.06 20.02
CA PHE A 157 29.82 -17.55 19.95
C PHE A 157 30.15 -16.83 21.27
N THR A 158 31.43 -16.82 21.61
CA THR A 158 31.99 -16.01 22.70
C THR A 158 32.84 -14.87 22.15
N GLU A 159 32.89 -13.75 22.85
CA GLU A 159 33.73 -12.63 22.43
C GLU A 159 35.22 -13.04 22.51
N GLY A 160 35.98 -12.73 21.45
CA GLY A 160 37.37 -13.17 21.31
C GLY A 160 37.55 -14.60 20.80
N GLU A 161 36.46 -15.35 20.57
CA GLU A 161 36.51 -16.68 19.97
C GLU A 161 37.14 -16.64 18.57
N GLN A 162 38.13 -17.49 18.34
CA GLN A 162 38.75 -17.64 17.03
C GLN A 162 37.99 -18.66 16.21
N VAL A 163 37.59 -18.28 15.00
CA VAL A 163 36.90 -19.16 14.05
C VAL A 163 37.83 -19.52 12.88
N LYS A 164 37.77 -20.78 12.44
CA LYS A 164 38.51 -21.21 11.24
C LYS A 164 37.71 -20.86 9.99
N LEU A 165 38.27 -20.03 9.12
CA LEU A 165 37.70 -19.74 7.81
C LEU A 165 37.81 -20.95 6.89
N SER A 166 36.70 -21.35 6.27
CA SER A 166 36.65 -22.44 5.30
C SER A 166 36.93 -21.96 3.87
N SER A 167 36.40 -20.81 3.49
CA SER A 167 36.64 -20.16 2.20
C SER A 167 36.34 -18.67 2.25
N GLY A 168 36.94 -17.92 1.31
CA GLY A 168 36.60 -16.53 1.01
C GLY A 168 36.32 -16.42 -0.49
N ILE A 169 35.20 -15.79 -0.86
CA ILE A 169 34.80 -15.65 -2.26
C ILE A 169 34.49 -14.18 -2.50
N LEU A 170 35.24 -13.56 -3.42
CA LEU A 170 34.88 -12.27 -3.97
C LEU A 170 33.81 -12.48 -5.05
N LYS A 171 32.65 -11.84 -4.87
CA LYS A 171 31.55 -11.93 -5.83
C LYS A 171 31.49 -10.66 -6.66
N ASP A 172 31.58 -10.81 -7.97
CA ASP A 172 31.21 -9.73 -8.88
C ASP A 172 29.69 -9.59 -8.94
N GLY A 173 29.21 -8.35 -8.91
CA GLY A 173 27.80 -8.01 -9.00
C GLY A 173 27.59 -6.84 -9.94
N LYS A 174 26.39 -6.77 -10.53
CA LYS A 174 25.90 -5.59 -11.25
C LYS A 174 24.57 -5.18 -10.64
N THR A 175 24.33 -3.87 -10.60
CA THR A 175 23.02 -3.34 -10.22
C THR A 175 21.99 -3.69 -11.30
N SER A 176 20.78 -3.99 -10.88
CA SER A 176 19.63 -4.13 -11.78
C SER A 176 18.83 -2.84 -11.81
N PRO A 177 18.17 -2.49 -12.92
CA PRO A 177 17.20 -1.41 -12.93
C PRO A 177 16.07 -1.68 -11.93
N PRO A 178 15.44 -0.63 -11.38
CA PRO A 178 14.28 -0.80 -10.51
C PRO A 178 13.15 -1.51 -11.26
N ASN A 179 12.33 -2.27 -10.52
CA ASN A 179 11.10 -2.79 -11.09
C ASN A 179 10.11 -1.66 -11.37
N HIS A 180 9.16 -1.91 -12.27
CA HIS A 180 7.99 -1.06 -12.40
C HIS A 180 7.19 -1.01 -11.09
N MET A 181 6.37 0.02 -10.95
CA MET A 181 5.56 0.25 -9.77
C MET A 181 4.40 -0.74 -9.69
N THR A 182 4.06 -1.20 -8.50
CA THR A 182 2.88 -2.00 -8.19
C THR A 182 1.72 -1.12 -7.73
N GLU A 183 0.49 -1.62 -7.77
CA GLU A 183 -0.68 -0.86 -7.30
C GLU A 183 -0.56 -0.40 -5.82
N PRO A 184 -0.06 -1.22 -4.87
CA PRO A 184 0.20 -0.75 -3.50
C PRO A 184 1.25 0.35 -3.40
N GLU A 185 2.32 0.30 -4.21
CA GLU A 185 3.34 1.36 -4.24
C GLU A 185 2.77 2.68 -4.78
N LEU A 186 1.88 2.61 -5.79
CA LEU A 186 1.17 3.79 -6.29
C LEU A 186 0.26 4.40 -5.23
N ILE A 187 -0.49 3.58 -4.49
CA ILE A 187 -1.33 4.03 -3.37
C ILE A 187 -0.49 4.75 -2.32
N ALA A 188 0.63 4.14 -1.90
CA ALA A 188 1.54 4.74 -0.93
C ALA A 188 2.14 6.06 -1.43
N LEU A 189 2.44 6.18 -2.72
CA LEU A 189 2.90 7.44 -3.31
C LEU A 189 1.81 8.50 -3.38
N MET A 190 0.57 8.12 -3.68
CA MET A 190 -0.58 9.03 -3.68
C MET A 190 -0.81 9.62 -2.28
N ASP A 191 -0.83 8.76 -1.27
CA ASP A 191 -0.95 9.12 0.15
C ASP A 191 0.20 10.03 0.62
N ALA A 192 1.46 9.64 0.37
CA ALA A 192 2.63 10.45 0.72
C ALA A 192 2.65 11.83 0.03
N ASN A 193 2.00 11.95 -1.12
CA ASN A 193 1.85 13.21 -1.84
C ASN A 193 0.54 13.95 -1.51
N GLY A 194 -0.31 13.40 -0.64
CA GLY A 194 -1.60 13.99 -0.24
C GLY A 194 -2.54 14.19 -1.43
N ILE A 195 -2.62 13.21 -2.34
CA ILE A 195 -3.54 13.23 -3.48
C ILE A 195 -4.49 12.03 -3.45
N GLY A 196 -5.78 12.31 -3.60
CA GLY A 196 -6.80 11.32 -3.32
C GLY A 196 -6.98 11.11 -1.81
N THR A 197 -8.05 10.41 -1.48
CA THR A 197 -8.43 10.01 -0.12
C THR A 197 -8.75 8.51 -0.14
N ASP A 198 -8.93 7.90 1.04
CA ASP A 198 -9.33 6.47 1.14
C ASP A 198 -10.57 6.13 0.31
N ALA A 199 -11.44 7.11 0.09
CA ALA A 199 -12.64 6.99 -0.72
C ALA A 199 -12.38 7.05 -2.24
N THR A 200 -11.31 7.68 -2.70
CA THR A 200 -11.14 8.07 -4.12
C THR A 200 -9.92 7.45 -4.79
N ILE A 201 -8.88 7.04 -4.06
CA ILE A 201 -7.64 6.47 -4.62
C ILE A 201 -7.93 5.28 -5.54
N ALA A 202 -8.73 4.32 -5.09
CA ALA A 202 -9.08 3.14 -5.87
C ALA A 202 -9.81 3.50 -7.19
N GLU A 203 -10.63 4.55 -7.17
CA GLU A 203 -11.34 5.03 -8.35
C GLU A 203 -10.38 5.73 -9.33
N HIS A 204 -9.46 6.55 -8.84
CA HIS A 204 -8.45 7.22 -9.67
C HIS A 204 -7.56 6.23 -10.42
N ILE A 205 -7.07 5.20 -9.72
CA ILE A 205 -6.26 4.13 -10.31
C ILE A 205 -7.08 3.36 -11.37
N ASN A 206 -8.33 3.00 -11.05
CA ASN A 206 -9.21 2.33 -12.03
C ASN A 206 -9.51 3.21 -13.25
N LYS A 207 -9.63 4.54 -13.10
CA LYS A 207 -9.88 5.45 -14.23
C LYS A 207 -8.73 5.44 -15.24
N ILE A 208 -7.47 5.50 -14.78
CA ILE A 208 -6.33 5.48 -15.71
C ILE A 208 -6.14 4.12 -16.39
N GLU A 209 -6.55 3.04 -15.72
CA GLU A 209 -6.59 1.69 -16.29
C GLU A 209 -7.71 1.57 -17.35
N THR A 210 -8.94 1.92 -17.01
CA THR A 210 -10.09 1.86 -17.95
C THR A 210 -9.96 2.79 -19.15
N ARG A 211 -9.19 3.88 -19.03
CA ARG A 211 -8.85 4.79 -20.13
C ARG A 211 -7.62 4.36 -20.93
N HIS A 212 -7.04 3.20 -20.62
CA HIS A 212 -5.88 2.64 -21.31
C HIS A 212 -4.62 3.53 -21.29
N TYR A 213 -4.44 4.33 -20.23
CA TYR A 213 -3.19 5.07 -20.00
C TYR A 213 -2.12 4.19 -19.36
N ILE A 214 -2.56 3.15 -18.65
CA ILE A 214 -1.69 2.12 -18.09
C ILE A 214 -2.21 0.73 -18.49
N ASN A 215 -1.31 -0.25 -18.44
CA ASN A 215 -1.62 -1.67 -18.48
C ASN A 215 -1.06 -2.34 -17.22
N LYS A 216 -1.66 -3.47 -16.84
CA LYS A 216 -1.15 -4.30 -15.75
C LYS A 216 -0.44 -5.52 -16.32
N LEU A 217 0.78 -5.78 -15.84
CA LEU A 217 1.58 -6.95 -16.20
C LEU A 217 1.77 -7.83 -14.97
N LYS A 218 1.22 -9.04 -15.03
CA LYS A 218 1.41 -10.04 -13.99
C LYS A 218 2.73 -10.79 -14.22
N LYS A 219 3.62 -10.75 -13.23
CA LYS A 219 4.89 -11.50 -13.23
C LYS A 219 5.05 -12.21 -11.89
N GLY A 220 4.84 -13.52 -11.92
CA GLY A 220 4.80 -14.35 -10.71
C GLY A 220 3.59 -14.00 -9.83
N LYS A 221 3.86 -13.67 -8.57
CA LYS A 221 2.83 -13.24 -7.60
C LYS A 221 2.54 -11.73 -7.64
N ASN A 222 3.38 -10.95 -8.34
CA ASN A 222 3.28 -9.51 -8.39
C ASN A 222 2.58 -9.05 -9.68
N GLU A 223 1.93 -7.91 -9.59
CA GLU A 223 1.28 -7.23 -10.71
C GLU A 223 1.84 -5.81 -10.79
N TYR A 224 2.41 -5.47 -11.94
CA TYR A 224 3.11 -4.23 -12.20
C TYR A 224 2.28 -3.32 -13.10
N ILE A 225 2.33 -2.01 -12.85
CA ILE A 225 1.71 -0.96 -13.64
C ILE A 225 2.73 -0.46 -14.66
N LEU A 226 2.38 -0.58 -15.95
CA LEU A 226 3.20 -0.08 -17.04
C LEU A 226 2.44 1.03 -17.77
N PRO A 227 3.07 2.18 -18.06
CA PRO A 227 2.42 3.20 -18.87
C PRO A 227 2.29 2.72 -20.31
N THR A 228 1.16 3.03 -20.94
CA THR A 228 1.00 2.80 -22.38
C THR A 228 1.70 3.91 -23.16
N PRO A 229 1.97 3.74 -24.47
CA PRO A 229 2.50 4.83 -25.30
C PRO A 229 1.64 6.08 -25.25
N LEU A 230 0.31 5.93 -25.20
CA LEU A 230 -0.62 7.04 -25.01
C LEU A 230 -0.44 7.70 -23.64
N GLY A 231 -0.37 6.91 -22.56
CA GLY A 231 -0.15 7.44 -21.21
C GLY A 231 1.17 8.22 -21.09
N MET A 232 2.27 7.69 -21.64
CA MET A 232 3.56 8.39 -21.67
C MET A 232 3.47 9.69 -22.48
N GLY A 233 2.87 9.63 -23.68
CA GLY A 233 2.72 10.81 -24.53
C GLY A 233 1.89 11.93 -23.92
N LEU A 234 0.85 11.59 -23.16
CA LEU A 234 0.05 12.58 -22.44
C LEU A 234 0.86 13.28 -21.35
N ILE A 235 1.65 12.54 -20.57
CA ILE A 235 2.47 13.12 -19.49
C ILE A 235 3.63 13.93 -20.06
N GLU A 236 4.41 13.38 -20.99
CA GLU A 236 5.53 14.10 -21.62
C GLU A 236 5.04 15.34 -22.38
N GLY A 237 3.89 15.26 -23.06
CA GLY A 237 3.30 16.38 -23.77
C GLY A 237 2.86 17.51 -22.83
N LEU A 238 2.23 17.19 -21.69
CA LEU A 238 1.89 18.17 -20.67
C LEU A 238 3.14 18.79 -20.03
N GLU A 239 4.19 18.02 -19.79
CA GLU A 239 5.45 18.55 -19.23
C GLU A 239 6.17 19.51 -20.19
N LYS A 240 5.97 19.36 -21.50
CA LYS A 240 6.52 20.26 -22.53
C LYS A 240 5.74 21.55 -22.76
N MET A 241 4.54 21.68 -22.20
CA MET A 241 3.71 22.89 -22.38
C MET A 241 4.13 24.09 -21.50
N GLU A 242 5.22 23.95 -20.70
CA GLU A 242 5.86 25.02 -19.92
C GLU A 242 4.87 25.94 -19.19
N PHE A 243 4.05 25.37 -18.30
CA PHE A 243 3.21 26.14 -17.39
C PHE A 243 4.08 26.98 -16.44
N GLU A 244 3.74 28.27 -16.24
CA GLU A 244 4.55 29.19 -15.43
C GLU A 244 4.62 28.79 -13.95
N ASP A 245 3.46 28.66 -13.29
CA ASP A 245 3.38 28.49 -11.82
C ASP A 245 2.74 27.17 -11.37
N VAL A 246 2.33 26.30 -12.31
CA VAL A 246 1.63 25.06 -12.01
C VAL A 246 2.18 23.88 -12.78
N SER A 247 1.82 22.67 -12.37
CA SER A 247 2.05 21.47 -13.16
C SER A 247 0.80 20.62 -13.18
N LEU A 248 0.39 20.19 -14.37
CA LEU A 248 -0.74 19.28 -14.57
C LEU A 248 -0.33 17.80 -14.49
N SER A 249 0.97 17.49 -14.46
CA SER A 249 1.51 16.12 -14.35
C SER A 249 2.02 15.80 -12.94
N LYS A 250 2.50 16.79 -12.19
CA LYS A 250 2.98 16.63 -10.81
C LYS A 250 1.83 16.75 -9.80
N PRO A 251 1.95 16.15 -8.59
CA PRO A 251 0.83 16.08 -7.64
C PRO A 251 0.52 17.42 -6.94
N PHE A 252 1.38 18.44 -7.06
CA PHE A 252 1.34 19.64 -6.21
C PHE A 252 0.03 20.43 -6.33
N LEU A 253 -0.45 20.67 -7.55
CA LEU A 253 -1.70 21.40 -7.77
C LEU A 253 -2.89 20.64 -7.14
N ARG A 254 -2.92 19.32 -7.33
CA ARG A 254 -3.96 18.47 -6.72
C ARG A 254 -3.87 18.50 -5.20
N LYS A 255 -2.68 18.33 -4.63
CA LYS A 255 -2.46 18.40 -3.17
C LYS A 255 -2.96 19.71 -2.57
N SER A 256 -2.67 20.83 -3.24
CA SER A 256 -3.15 22.15 -2.81
C SER A 256 -4.67 22.25 -2.82
N LEU A 257 -5.33 21.64 -3.81
CA LEU A 257 -6.79 21.54 -3.86
C LEU A 257 -7.34 20.68 -2.72
N GLU A 258 -6.80 19.48 -2.48
CA GLU A 258 -7.23 18.61 -1.37
C GLU A 258 -7.15 19.34 -0.02
N ARG A 259 -6.03 20.02 0.23
CA ARG A 259 -5.87 20.85 1.43
C ARG A 259 -6.90 21.97 1.54
N SER A 260 -7.21 22.63 0.42
CA SER A 260 -8.24 23.68 0.41
C SER A 260 -9.64 23.13 0.66
N LEU A 261 -9.91 21.87 0.28
CA LEU A 261 -11.16 21.18 0.59
C LEU A 261 -11.25 20.80 2.08
N GLU A 262 -10.12 20.42 2.68
CA GLU A 262 -10.01 20.22 4.13
C GLU A 262 -10.24 21.51 4.92
N ASP A 263 -9.70 22.64 4.44
CA ASP A 263 -9.95 23.96 5.03
C ASP A 263 -11.45 24.32 4.99
N ILE A 264 -12.19 23.90 3.97
CA ILE A 264 -13.66 24.06 3.93
C ILE A 264 -14.32 23.16 4.97
N ALA A 265 -13.92 21.88 5.03
CA ALA A 265 -14.51 20.91 5.95
C ALA A 265 -14.32 21.29 7.43
N THR A 266 -13.18 21.92 7.75
CA THR A 266 -12.87 22.43 9.10
C THR A 266 -13.46 23.81 9.39
N GLY A 267 -14.05 24.48 8.39
CA GLY A 267 -14.57 25.84 8.50
C GLY A 267 -13.49 26.93 8.51
N SER A 268 -12.24 26.58 8.22
CA SER A 268 -11.09 27.51 8.18
C SER A 268 -11.10 28.42 6.95
N ARG A 269 -11.75 28.01 5.86
CA ARG A 269 -11.85 28.81 4.62
C ARG A 269 -13.24 28.72 3.97
N PRO A 270 -13.82 29.86 3.53
CA PRO A 270 -15.10 29.84 2.81
C PRO A 270 -15.02 29.09 1.48
N LYS A 271 -16.08 28.33 1.18
CA LYS A 271 -16.22 27.59 -0.10
C LYS A 271 -16.06 28.50 -1.33
N VAL A 272 -16.61 29.72 -1.28
CA VAL A 272 -16.58 30.66 -2.41
C VAL A 272 -15.15 31.09 -2.75
N ASP A 273 -14.29 31.28 -1.75
CA ASP A 273 -12.91 31.71 -1.95
C ASP A 273 -12.07 30.61 -2.58
N VAL A 274 -12.22 29.37 -2.08
CA VAL A 274 -11.57 28.19 -2.65
C VAL A 274 -12.01 27.98 -4.09
N LEU A 275 -13.31 28.10 -4.37
CA LEU A 275 -13.86 27.93 -5.71
C LEU A 275 -13.28 28.95 -6.69
N ASN A 276 -13.33 30.24 -6.36
CA ASN A 276 -12.83 31.30 -7.22
C ASN A 276 -11.32 31.17 -7.48
N THR A 277 -10.54 30.87 -6.43
CA THR A 277 -9.09 30.66 -6.55
C THR A 277 -8.78 29.47 -7.45
N THR A 278 -9.45 28.34 -7.22
CA THR A 278 -9.23 27.10 -7.96
C THR A 278 -9.60 27.28 -9.43
N ILE A 279 -10.77 27.87 -9.71
CA ILE A 279 -11.21 28.11 -11.09
C ILE A 279 -10.21 29.00 -11.83
N GLY A 280 -9.73 30.09 -11.22
CA GLY A 280 -8.73 30.96 -11.84
C GLY A 280 -7.50 30.18 -12.31
N VAL A 281 -6.90 29.39 -11.42
CA VAL A 281 -5.72 28.57 -11.73
C VAL A 281 -5.98 27.59 -12.88
N TYR A 282 -7.14 26.93 -12.90
CA TYR A 282 -7.48 26.00 -13.99
C TYR A 282 -7.84 26.69 -15.30
N VAL A 283 -8.38 27.91 -15.27
CA VAL A 283 -8.64 28.73 -16.46
C VAL A 283 -7.31 29.14 -17.11
N ASP A 284 -6.33 29.56 -16.32
CA ASP A 284 -5.00 29.91 -16.83
C ASP A 284 -4.30 28.69 -17.44
N ALA A 285 -4.31 27.56 -16.73
CA ALA A 285 -3.77 26.29 -17.25
C ALA A 285 -4.49 25.84 -18.55
N TYR A 286 -5.82 26.01 -18.61
CA TYR A 286 -6.59 25.70 -19.81
C TYR A 286 -6.23 26.61 -20.99
N SER A 287 -5.99 27.89 -20.75
CA SER A 287 -5.52 28.83 -21.78
C SER A 287 -4.21 28.35 -22.38
N VAL A 288 -3.23 27.99 -21.56
CA VAL A 288 -1.93 27.46 -22.01
C VAL A 288 -2.12 26.19 -22.84
N CYS A 289 -2.88 25.21 -22.33
CA CYS A 289 -3.19 23.98 -23.04
C CYS A 289 -3.84 24.23 -24.41
N SER A 290 -4.76 25.20 -24.49
CA SER A 290 -5.49 25.53 -25.72
C SER A 290 -4.57 26.14 -26.77
N HIS A 291 -3.68 27.05 -26.38
CA HIS A 291 -2.71 27.66 -27.29
C HIS A 291 -1.63 26.67 -27.74
N GLN A 292 -1.24 25.73 -26.87
CA GLN A 292 -0.14 24.80 -27.12
C GLN A 292 -0.61 23.38 -27.48
N ILE A 293 -1.88 23.18 -27.85
CA ILE A 293 -2.46 21.83 -28.07
C ILE A 293 -1.65 20.99 -29.08
N LEU A 294 -1.00 21.63 -30.06
CA LEU A 294 -0.15 20.97 -31.04
C LEU A 294 1.09 20.32 -30.40
N VAL A 295 1.63 20.86 -29.31
CA VAL A 295 2.76 20.28 -28.56
C VAL A 295 2.36 18.90 -28.03
N LEU A 296 1.22 18.81 -27.35
CA LEU A 296 0.67 17.56 -26.83
C LEU A 296 0.37 16.55 -27.95
N CYS A 297 -0.29 17.00 -29.02
CA CYS A 297 -0.61 16.15 -30.17
C CYS A 297 0.64 15.59 -30.84
N ASN A 298 1.67 16.42 -31.04
CA ASN A 298 2.93 16.02 -31.65
C ASN A 298 3.68 15.03 -30.76
N GLU A 299 3.67 15.24 -29.44
CA GLU A 299 4.35 14.36 -28.50
C GLU A 299 3.70 12.99 -28.40
N CYS A 300 2.37 12.95 -28.28
CA CYS A 300 1.59 11.72 -28.36
C CYS A 300 1.88 10.96 -29.66
N ARG A 301 1.87 11.67 -30.81
CA ARG A 301 2.19 11.06 -32.12
C ARG A 301 3.60 10.48 -32.14
N ARG A 302 4.59 11.22 -31.64
CA ARG A 302 6.01 10.81 -31.59
C ARG A 302 6.17 9.49 -30.84
N ILE A 303 5.59 9.38 -29.65
CA ILE A 303 5.75 8.20 -28.79
C ILE A 303 4.95 7.01 -29.31
N ILE A 304 3.71 7.23 -29.75
CA ILE A 304 2.87 6.16 -30.29
C ILE A 304 3.52 5.54 -31.53
N LEU A 305 3.94 6.36 -32.51
CA LEU A 305 4.55 5.88 -33.75
C LEU A 305 5.96 5.32 -33.53
N GLY A 306 6.77 5.96 -32.68
CA GLY A 306 8.11 5.49 -32.35
C GLY A 306 8.10 4.09 -31.69
N ASN A 307 7.08 3.80 -30.88
CA ASN A 307 6.96 2.48 -30.25
C ASN A 307 6.44 1.40 -31.23
N SER A 308 5.62 1.76 -32.22
CA SER A 308 5.20 0.83 -33.28
C SER A 308 6.38 0.33 -34.12
N SER A 309 7.36 1.20 -34.41
CA SER A 309 8.58 0.82 -35.14
C SER A 309 9.49 -0.12 -34.35
N ASN A 310 9.61 0.05 -33.02
CA ASN A 310 10.42 -0.82 -32.17
C ASN A 310 9.81 -2.23 -32.01
N ASN A 311 8.49 -2.36 -31.94
CA ASN A 311 7.83 -3.66 -31.86
C ASN A 311 7.96 -4.48 -33.15
N ASN A 312 8.00 -3.85 -34.33
CA ASN A 312 8.20 -4.55 -35.60
C ASN A 312 9.64 -5.09 -35.75
N ASN A 313 10.64 -4.40 -35.20
CA ASN A 313 12.03 -4.88 -35.25
C ASN A 313 12.31 -6.04 -34.28
N ASN A 314 11.63 -6.10 -33.12
CA ASN A 314 11.80 -7.21 -32.17
C ASN A 314 11.18 -8.53 -32.66
N ASN A 315 10.16 -8.48 -33.52
CA ASN A 315 9.57 -9.69 -34.11
C ASN A 315 10.41 -10.30 -35.25
N ASN A 316 11.31 -9.53 -35.87
CA ASN A 316 12.18 -10.03 -36.95
C ASN A 316 13.50 -10.66 -36.45
N ASN A 317 13.80 -10.57 -35.15
CA ASN A 317 15.02 -11.12 -34.56
C ASN A 317 14.78 -12.45 -33.79
N ASN A 318 13.59 -13.04 -33.92
CA ASN A 318 13.21 -14.31 -33.27
C ASN A 318 12.83 -15.42 -34.26
N THR A 319 13.33 -15.35 -35.50
CA THR A 319 13.30 -16.45 -36.48
C THR A 319 14.68 -16.99 -36.74
#